data_AF-A0A225VST0-F1
#
_entry.id   AF-A0A225VST0-F1
#
_cell.length_a   1.000
_cell.length_b   1.000
_cell.length_c   1.000
_cell.angle_alpha   90.00
_cell.angle_beta   90.00
_cell.angle_gamma   90.00
#
_symmetry.space_group_name_H-M   'P 1'
#
loop_
_entity.id
_entity.type
_entity.pdbx_description
1 polymer ?
#
loop_
_entity_poly.entity_id
_entity_poly.type
_entity_poly.pdbx_seq_one_letter_code
_entity_poly.pdbx_strand_id
1 'polypeptide(L)'
;MPSEPKHTLAARQRVLGAFNVGRDWLLVADPNGIPITTARQIVERGSPEVKQRGGVRPSTIKCTPAMEETLIEYVEEDCLLTSAQLQRMLEFDFNARVEPSTCNNVVNIEKRRVFAEALLKHDRKGVDVFRDIYQEGTTTNDQFTTNETIGQN
;
A
#
# COMPACT_ATOMS: atom_id res chain seq x y z
N MET A 1 8.68 -9.86 19.02
CA MET A 1 10.05 -9.56 19.44
C MET A 1 10.81 -9.01 18.24
N PRO A 2 11.32 -7.77 18.26
CA PRO A 2 12.23 -7.31 17.21
C PRO A 2 13.46 -8.20 17.22
N SER A 3 13.82 -8.77 16.07
CA SER A 3 15.05 -9.55 15.96
C SER A 3 16.25 -8.61 16.07
N GLU A 4 17.27 -9.02 16.82
CA GLU A 4 18.51 -8.28 16.87
C GLU A 4 19.10 -8.15 15.45
N PRO A 5 19.61 -6.97 15.06
CA PRO A 5 20.25 -6.79 13.77
C PRO A 5 21.39 -7.82 13.62
N LYS A 6 21.43 -8.50 12.46
CA LYS A 6 22.44 -9.55 12.15
C LYS A 6 23.89 -9.12 12.40
N HIS A 7 24.18 -7.82 12.33
CA HIS A 7 25.44 -7.23 12.73
C HIS A 7 25.19 -6.12 13.73
N THR A 8 25.84 -6.20 14.89
CA THR A 8 25.65 -5.23 15.97
C THR A 8 26.12 -3.83 15.56
N LEU A 9 25.52 -2.79 16.15
CA LEU A 9 25.93 -1.41 15.92
C LEU A 9 27.42 -1.20 16.20
N ALA A 10 27.94 -1.82 17.27
CA ALA A 10 29.34 -1.76 17.65
C ALA A 10 30.27 -2.32 16.56
N ALA A 11 29.92 -3.45 15.94
CA ALA A 11 30.68 -4.03 14.84
C ALA A 11 30.72 -3.07 13.62
N ARG A 12 29.58 -2.47 13.28
CA ARG A 12 29.45 -1.51 12.18
C ARG A 12 30.23 -0.22 12.45
N GLN A 13 30.23 0.26 13.70
CA GLN A 13 30.99 1.43 14.15
C GLN A 13 32.51 1.21 13.99
N ARG A 14 33.01 0.00 14.29
CA ARG A 14 34.45 -0.31 14.14
C ARG A 14 34.91 -0.24 12.68
N VAL A 15 34.11 -0.78 11.76
CA VAL A 15 34.39 -0.72 10.32
C VAL A 15 34.41 0.74 9.83
N LEU A 16 33.38 1.53 10.20
CA LEU A 16 33.32 2.93 9.81
C LEU A 16 34.44 3.77 10.45
N GLY A 17 34.76 3.51 11.71
CA GLY A 17 35.86 4.15 12.42
C GLY A 17 37.21 3.89 11.75
N ALA A 18 37.47 2.64 11.34
CA ALA A 18 38.69 2.27 10.60
C ALA A 18 38.80 3.02 9.27
N PHE A 19 37.70 3.13 8.52
CA PHE A 19 37.66 3.91 7.28
C PHE A 19 37.98 5.40 7.53
N ASN A 20 37.37 6.00 8.55
CA ASN A 20 37.57 7.43 8.87
C ASN A 20 39.01 7.77 9.26
N VAL A 21 39.76 6.82 9.85
CA VAL A 21 41.18 7.00 10.17
C VAL A 21 42.13 6.51 9.06
N GLY A 22 41.60 6.18 7.88
CA GLY A 22 42.37 5.71 6.72
C GLY A 22 42.99 4.33 6.87
N ARG A 23 42.51 3.51 7.82
CA ARG A 23 42.94 2.12 7.98
C ARG A 23 42.17 1.19 7.05
N ASP A 24 42.73 0.01 6.83
CA ASP A 24 42.05 -1.03 6.08
C ASP A 24 40.86 -1.57 6.87
N TRP A 25 39.68 -1.07 6.51
CA TRP A 25 38.41 -1.41 7.11
C TRP A 25 37.89 -2.79 6.67
N LEU A 26 38.43 -3.39 5.60
CA LEU A 26 38.11 -4.77 5.19
C LEU A 26 38.70 -5.77 6.17
N LEU A 27 39.94 -5.55 6.63
CA LEU A 27 40.57 -6.36 7.68
C LEU A 27 39.85 -6.24 9.04
N VAL A 28 39.08 -5.18 9.25
CA VAL A 28 38.23 -5.00 10.44
C VAL A 28 36.87 -5.71 10.27
N ALA A 29 36.39 -5.89 9.05
CA ALA A 29 35.07 -6.46 8.78
C ALA A 29 35.00 -7.96 9.09
N ASP A 30 36.01 -8.74 8.67
CA ASP A 30 36.03 -10.20 8.83
C ASP A 30 35.98 -10.65 10.30
N PRO A 31 36.81 -10.12 11.22
CA PRO A 31 36.73 -10.48 12.64
C PRO A 31 35.42 -10.05 13.33
N ASN A 32 34.71 -9.10 12.75
CA ASN A 32 33.42 -8.61 13.26
C ASN A 32 32.22 -9.33 12.59
N GLY A 33 32.48 -10.34 11.75
CA GLY A 33 31.46 -11.12 11.06
C GLY A 33 30.62 -10.28 10.10
N ILE A 34 31.17 -9.18 9.57
CA ILE A 34 30.50 -8.31 8.61
C ILE A 34 30.94 -8.72 7.19
N PRO A 35 30.02 -9.17 6.32
CA PRO A 35 30.34 -9.44 4.93
C PRO A 35 30.92 -8.21 4.22
N ILE A 36 31.87 -8.42 3.33
CA ILE A 36 32.54 -7.35 2.56
C ILE A 36 31.54 -6.40 1.89
N THR A 37 30.45 -6.94 1.33
CA THR A 37 29.39 -6.14 0.70
C THR A 37 28.70 -5.20 1.68
N THR A 38 28.39 -5.68 2.89
CA THR A 38 27.81 -4.89 3.97
C THR A 38 28.80 -3.85 4.50
N ALA A 39 30.08 -4.21 4.65
CA ALA A 39 31.14 -3.29 5.07
C ALA A 39 31.28 -2.13 4.08
N ARG A 40 31.26 -2.42 2.77
CA ARG A 40 31.28 -1.41 1.72
C ARG A 40 30.08 -0.47 1.81
N GLN A 41 28.88 -1.01 1.97
CA GLN A 41 27.66 -0.20 2.12
C GLN A 41 27.69 0.71 3.36
N ILE A 42 28.31 0.27 4.47
CA ILE A 42 28.47 1.10 5.68
C ILE A 42 29.35 2.30 5.38
N VAL A 43 30.48 2.07 4.71
CA VAL A 43 31.44 3.11 4.32
C VAL A 43 30.83 4.07 3.32
N GLU A 44 30.20 3.56 2.25
CA GLU A 44 29.53 4.38 1.22
C GLU A 44 28.41 5.24 1.81
N ARG A 45 27.62 4.70 2.75
CA ARG A 45 26.57 5.44 3.44
C ARG A 45 27.10 6.40 4.50
N GLY A 46 28.35 6.21 4.97
CA GLY A 46 28.94 6.97 6.06
C GLY A 46 28.24 6.80 7.40
N SER A 47 27.41 5.77 7.59
CA SER A 47 26.62 5.57 8.80
C SER A 47 26.63 4.11 9.24
N PRO A 48 26.88 3.84 10.54
CA PRO A 48 26.83 2.50 11.10
C PRO A 48 25.39 2.07 11.44
N GLU A 49 24.41 2.96 11.31
CA GLU A 49 23.02 2.69 11.68
C GLU A 49 22.29 1.86 10.61
N VAL A 50 21.46 0.92 11.07
CA VAL A 50 20.56 0.17 10.19
C VAL A 50 19.21 0.87 10.23
N LYS A 51 18.83 1.53 9.12
CA LYS A 51 17.50 2.11 8.98
C LYS A 51 16.45 1.02 9.12
N GLN A 52 15.40 1.28 9.92
CA GLN A 52 14.24 0.40 9.95
C GLN A 52 13.70 0.22 8.53
N ARG A 53 13.43 -1.03 8.14
CA ARG A 53 12.88 -1.36 6.83
C ARG A 53 11.36 -1.32 6.91
N GLY A 54 10.74 -0.54 6.02
CA GLY A 54 9.30 -0.41 5.94
C GLY A 54 8.76 0.78 6.75
N GLY A 55 7.49 1.08 6.53
CA GLY A 55 6.78 2.21 7.13
C GLY A 55 5.46 2.45 6.39
N VAL A 56 4.45 2.97 7.09
CA VAL A 56 3.20 3.38 6.46
C VAL A 56 3.46 4.66 5.69
N ARG A 57 3.04 4.71 4.42
CA ARG A 57 3.12 5.94 3.62
C ARG A 57 2.12 6.95 4.21
N PRO A 58 2.53 8.19 4.52
CA PRO A 58 1.62 9.20 5.08
C PRO A 58 0.40 9.49 4.20
N SER A 59 0.53 9.28 2.88
CA SER A 59 -0.55 9.44 1.90
C SER A 59 -1.60 8.34 1.92
N THR A 60 -1.35 7.21 2.60
CA THR A 60 -2.31 6.11 2.72
C THR A 60 -3.03 6.25 4.04
N ILE A 61 -4.16 6.95 4.01
CA ILE A 61 -5.06 7.11 5.17
C ILE A 61 -5.98 5.88 5.20
N LYS A 62 -6.08 5.21 6.35
CA LYS A 62 -7.08 4.15 6.55
C LYS A 62 -8.47 4.78 6.57
N CYS A 63 -9.45 4.13 5.93
CA CYS A 63 -10.84 4.50 6.11
C CYS A 63 -11.16 4.48 7.61
N THR A 64 -11.60 5.61 8.14
CA THR A 64 -12.05 5.68 9.54
C THR A 64 -13.53 5.28 9.60
N PRO A 65 -14.05 4.82 10.75
CA PRO A 65 -15.47 4.50 10.87
C PRO A 65 -16.41 5.65 10.44
N ALA A 66 -16.04 6.91 10.72
CA ALA A 66 -16.80 8.08 10.27
C ALA A 66 -16.82 8.24 8.74
N MET A 67 -15.73 7.87 8.05
CA MET A 67 -15.69 7.86 6.58
C MET A 67 -16.52 6.70 6.02
N GLU A 68 -16.62 5.58 6.73
CA GLU A 68 -17.47 4.45 6.34
C GLU A 68 -18.96 4.79 6.51
N GLU A 69 -19.35 5.46 7.60
CA GLU A 69 -20.73 5.92 7.81
C GLU A 69 -21.17 6.93 6.74
N THR A 70 -20.34 7.92 6.41
CA THR A 70 -20.65 8.88 5.34
C THR A 70 -20.71 8.24 3.96
N LEU A 71 -19.83 7.28 3.65
CA LEU A 71 -19.94 6.48 2.43
C LEU A 71 -21.26 5.72 2.34
N ILE A 72 -21.72 5.18 3.46
CA ILE A 72 -23.02 4.50 3.55
C ILE A 72 -24.14 5.48 3.26
N GLU A 73 -24.14 6.66 3.90
CA GLU A 73 -25.15 7.70 3.68
C GLU A 73 -25.22 8.11 2.20
N TYR A 74 -24.08 8.38 1.55
CA TYR A 74 -24.08 8.75 0.13
C TYR A 74 -24.67 7.66 -0.77
N VAL A 75 -24.37 6.39 -0.49
CA VAL A 75 -24.89 5.26 -1.29
C VAL A 75 -26.38 5.00 -1.00
N GLU A 76 -26.84 5.28 0.21
CA GLU A 76 -28.25 5.21 0.59
C GLU A 76 -29.07 6.35 -0.02
N GLU A 77 -28.48 7.55 -0.16
CA GLU A 77 -29.08 8.70 -0.84
C GLU A 77 -29.08 8.54 -2.37
N ASP A 78 -27.91 8.22 -2.96
CA ASP A 78 -27.74 7.99 -4.39
C ASP A 78 -26.80 6.81 -4.67
N CYS A 79 -27.41 5.65 -4.75
CA CYS A 79 -26.83 4.39 -5.19
C CYS A 79 -26.21 4.39 -6.61
N LEU A 80 -26.46 5.39 -7.46
CA LEU A 80 -25.85 5.54 -8.79
C LEU A 80 -24.49 6.22 -8.76
N LEU A 81 -24.04 6.71 -7.59
CA LEU A 81 -22.72 7.31 -7.44
C LEU A 81 -21.62 6.30 -7.77
N THR A 82 -20.80 6.64 -8.75
CA THR A 82 -19.59 5.91 -9.13
C THR A 82 -18.54 5.98 -8.01
N SER A 83 -17.60 5.03 -7.99
CA SER A 83 -16.50 5.04 -7.01
C SER A 83 -15.68 6.34 -7.08
N ALA A 84 -15.46 6.88 -8.29
CA ALA A 84 -14.77 8.16 -8.48
C ALA A 84 -15.55 9.37 -7.94
N GLN A 85 -16.88 9.30 -7.89
CA GLN A 85 -17.69 10.33 -7.24
C GLN A 85 -17.62 10.21 -5.72
N LEU A 86 -17.77 9.00 -5.17
CA LEU A 86 -17.64 8.76 -3.73
C LEU A 86 -16.27 9.21 -3.19
N GLN A 87 -15.19 8.95 -3.94
CA GLN A 87 -13.85 9.43 -3.59
C GLN A 87 -13.76 10.95 -3.53
N ARG A 88 -14.34 11.64 -4.52
CA ARG A 88 -14.36 13.11 -4.55
C ARG A 88 -15.15 13.68 -3.39
N MET A 89 -16.24 13.03 -3.00
CA MET A 89 -17.05 13.46 -1.85
C MET A 89 -16.28 13.26 -0.53
N LEU A 90 -15.60 12.12 -0.35
CA LEU A 90 -14.74 11.90 0.81
C LEU A 90 -13.53 12.85 0.86
N GLU A 91 -12.94 13.16 -0.30
CA GLU A 91 -11.85 14.14 -0.37
C GLU A 91 -12.35 15.53 0.04
N PHE A 92 -13.56 15.90 -0.35
CA PHE A 92 -14.17 17.17 0.05
C PHE A 92 -14.48 17.22 1.56
N ASP A 93 -15.07 16.17 2.13
CA ASP A 93 -15.53 16.17 3.53
C ASP A 93 -14.41 15.87 4.54
N PHE A 94 -13.45 15.01 4.19
CA PHE A 94 -12.42 14.52 5.12
C PHE A 94 -11.00 14.92 4.72
N ASN A 95 -10.81 15.61 3.58
CA ASN A 95 -9.50 15.89 3.01
C ASN A 95 -8.64 14.61 2.88
N ALA A 96 -9.31 13.49 2.60
CA ALA A 96 -8.73 12.17 2.63
C ALA A 96 -8.95 11.47 1.28
N ARG A 97 -7.84 11.16 0.61
CA ARG A 97 -7.86 10.39 -0.62
C ARG A 97 -7.83 8.90 -0.29
N VAL A 98 -8.94 8.22 -0.55
CA VAL A 98 -9.06 6.77 -0.36
C VAL A 98 -8.90 6.02 -1.68
N GLU A 99 -8.35 4.80 -1.62
CA GLU A 99 -8.25 3.93 -2.78
C GLU A 99 -9.63 3.45 -3.24
N PRO A 100 -9.88 3.23 -4.55
CA PRO A 100 -11.20 2.85 -5.07
C PRO A 100 -11.75 1.57 -4.44
N SER A 101 -10.86 0.64 -4.10
CA SER A 101 -11.19 -0.62 -3.41
C SER A 101 -11.75 -0.41 -2.00
N THR A 102 -11.47 0.73 -1.37
CA THR A 102 -12.00 1.09 -0.05
C THR A 102 -13.47 1.50 -0.15
N CYS A 103 -13.82 2.30 -1.16
CA CYS A 103 -15.21 2.69 -1.45
C CYS A 103 -16.06 1.52 -1.96
N ASN A 104 -15.43 0.49 -2.52
CA ASN A 104 -16.07 -0.71 -3.07
C ASN A 104 -15.84 -1.95 -2.19
N ASN A 105 -15.80 -1.81 -0.86
CA ASN A 105 -15.67 -2.97 0.02
C ASN A 105 -16.90 -3.91 -0.09
N VAL A 106 -16.78 -5.13 0.44
CA VAL A 106 -17.81 -6.18 0.35
C VAL A 106 -19.19 -5.71 0.84
N VAL A 107 -19.22 -4.89 1.89
CA VAL A 107 -20.46 -4.35 2.46
C VAL A 107 -21.13 -3.39 1.48
N ASN A 108 -20.36 -2.47 0.88
CA ASN A 108 -20.87 -1.51 -0.09
C ASN A 108 -21.30 -2.18 -1.39
N ILE A 109 -20.60 -3.22 -1.83
CA ILE A 109 -20.99 -4.04 -2.98
C ILE A 109 -22.34 -4.70 -2.71
N GLU A 110 -22.54 -5.33 -1.55
CA GLU A 110 -23.80 -6.02 -1.25
C GLU A 110 -24.97 -5.03 -1.13
N LYS A 111 -24.78 -3.86 -0.51
CA LYS A 111 -25.83 -2.83 -0.45
C LYS A 111 -26.25 -2.37 -1.86
N ARG A 112 -25.29 -2.08 -2.74
CA ARG A 112 -25.57 -1.74 -4.14
C ARG A 112 -26.26 -2.88 -4.88
N ARG A 113 -25.89 -4.14 -4.61
CA ARG A 113 -26.51 -5.34 -5.20
C ARG A 113 -27.98 -5.47 -4.81
N VAL A 114 -28.28 -5.38 -3.51
CA VAL A 114 -29.66 -5.45 -2.99
C VAL A 114 -30.52 -4.33 -3.56
N PHE A 115 -29.98 -3.11 -3.64
CA PHE A 115 -30.70 -1.99 -4.22
C PHE A 115 -30.94 -2.16 -5.73
N ALA A 116 -29.93 -2.64 -6.48
CA ALA A 116 -30.06 -2.95 -7.89
C ALA A 116 -31.12 -4.04 -8.16
N GLU A 117 -31.19 -5.07 -7.31
CA GLU A 117 -32.24 -6.10 -7.37
C GLU A 117 -33.65 -5.52 -7.11
N ALA A 118 -33.76 -4.52 -6.24
CA ALA A 118 -35.02 -3.81 -6.02
C ALA A 118 -35.41 -3.00 -7.27
N LEU A 119 -34.46 -2.27 -7.89
CA LEU A 119 -34.72 -1.52 -9.12
C LEU A 119 -35.06 -2.40 -10.33
N LEU A 120 -34.41 -3.57 -10.45
CA LEU A 120 -34.69 -4.58 -11.48
C LEU A 120 -36.16 -5.04 -11.47
N LYS A 121 -36.81 -5.00 -10.31
CA LYS A 121 -38.24 -5.33 -10.17
C LYS A 121 -39.16 -4.20 -10.63
N HIS A 122 -38.64 -2.98 -10.79
CA HIS A 122 -39.44 -1.77 -11.01
C HIS A 122 -39.26 -1.11 -12.38
N ASP A 123 -38.11 -1.22 -13.06
CA ASP A 123 -37.95 -0.58 -14.38
C ASP A 123 -36.86 -1.21 -15.29
N ARG A 124 -37.03 -1.15 -16.62
CA ARG A 124 -36.12 -1.75 -17.62
C ARG A 124 -34.88 -0.89 -17.92
N LYS A 125 -34.94 0.43 -17.67
CA LYS A 125 -33.84 1.39 -17.96
C LYS A 125 -32.81 1.53 -16.84
N GLY A 126 -33.19 1.27 -15.58
CA GLY A 126 -32.27 1.32 -14.44
C GLY A 126 -31.23 0.18 -14.45
N VAL A 127 -31.53 -0.91 -15.16
CA VAL A 127 -30.73 -2.14 -15.17
C VAL A 127 -29.36 -1.97 -15.83
N ASP A 128 -29.27 -1.13 -16.86
CA ASP A 128 -28.04 -1.02 -17.66
C ASP A 128 -26.96 -0.19 -16.96
N VAL A 129 -27.34 0.95 -16.35
CA VAL A 129 -26.39 1.81 -15.61
C VAL A 129 -25.83 1.11 -14.37
N PHE A 130 -26.64 0.30 -13.68
CA PHE A 130 -26.20 -0.46 -12.50
C PHE A 130 -25.24 -1.59 -12.83
N ARG A 131 -25.40 -2.25 -13.99
CA ARG A 131 -24.50 -3.34 -14.41
C ARG A 131 -23.08 -2.82 -14.57
N ASP A 132 -22.92 -1.63 -15.15
CA ASP A 132 -21.61 -1.02 -15.39
C ASP A 132 -20.93 -0.65 -14.07
N ILE A 133 -21.65 -0.02 -13.13
CA ILE A 133 -21.12 0.34 -11.79
C ILE A 133 -20.74 -0.92 -10.98
N TYR A 134 -21.54 -1.99 -11.06
CA TYR A 134 -21.26 -3.24 -10.36
C TYR A 134 -20.06 -4.00 -10.97
N GLN A 135 -19.90 -3.98 -12.30
CA GLN A 135 -18.74 -4.59 -12.97
C GLN A 135 -17.44 -3.80 -12.69
N GLU A 136 -17.49 -2.47 -12.67
CA GLU A 136 -16.36 -1.64 -12.24
C GLU A 136 -15.97 -1.91 -10.77
N GLY A 137 -16.94 -2.21 -9.90
CA GLY A 137 -16.71 -2.56 -8.50
C GLY A 137 -16.08 -3.94 -8.26
N THR A 138 -16.20 -4.86 -9.22
CA THR A 138 -15.69 -6.25 -9.10
C THR A 138 -14.39 -6.48 -9.90
N THR A 139 -13.96 -5.53 -10.72
CA THR A 139 -12.79 -5.68 -11.63
C THR A 139 -11.44 -5.24 -11.04
N THR A 140 -11.34 -4.85 -9.78
CA THR A 140 -10.04 -4.61 -9.14
C THR A 140 -9.44 -5.91 -8.57
N ASN A 141 -9.10 -6.88 -9.42
CA ASN A 141 -8.18 -7.97 -9.04
C ASN A 141 -7.61 -8.82 -10.20
N ASP A 142 -7.38 -8.28 -11.40
CA ASP A 142 -6.69 -9.06 -12.44
C ASP A 142 -5.78 -8.22 -13.38
N GLN A 143 -4.97 -7.35 -12.78
CA GLN A 143 -3.92 -6.59 -13.51
C GLN A 143 -2.59 -6.63 -12.74
N PHE A 144 -2.19 -7.80 -12.22
CA PHE A 144 -0.80 -8.08 -11.80
C PHE A 144 -0.43 -9.56 -11.96
N THR A 145 -0.73 -10.15 -13.12
CA THR A 145 -0.24 -11.49 -13.47
C THR A 145 0.00 -11.57 -14.99
N THR A 146 1.12 -10.99 -15.43
CA THR A 146 2.03 -11.60 -16.42
C THR A 146 3.15 -10.60 -16.70
N ASN A 147 4.36 -10.92 -16.26
CA ASN A 147 5.52 -10.70 -17.12
C ASN A 147 6.23 -12.05 -17.20
N GLU A 148 6.11 -12.59 -18.41
CA GLU A 148 6.57 -13.87 -18.86
C GLU A 148 8.08 -14.03 -18.67
N THR A 149 8.44 -15.22 -18.19
CA THR A 149 9.67 -15.89 -18.60
C THR A 149 9.68 -15.99 -20.12
N ILE A 150 10.72 -15.47 -20.79
CA ILE A 150 11.54 -16.15 -21.81
C ILE A 150 12.49 -15.11 -22.44
N GLY A 151 13.76 -15.49 -22.55
CA GLY A 151 14.76 -14.74 -23.31
C GLY A 151 16.16 -15.29 -23.10
N GLN A 152 16.34 -16.60 -23.33
CA GLN A 152 17.66 -17.13 -23.65
C GLN A 152 18.15 -16.48 -24.95
N ASN A 153 19.35 -15.90 -24.91
CA ASN A 153 20.36 -15.94 -25.95
C ASN A 153 21.71 -15.54 -25.34
#